data_AF-A0A928KHX3-F1
#
_entry.id   AF-A0A928KHX3-F1
#
_cell.length_a   1.000
_cell.length_b   1.000
_cell.length_c   1.000
_cell.angle_alpha   90.00
_cell.angle_beta   90.00
_cell.angle_gamma   90.00
#
_symmetry.space_group_name_H-M   'P 1'
#
loop_
_entity.id
_entity.type
_entity.pdbx_description
1 polymer ?
#
loop_
_entity_poly.entity_id
_entity_poly.type
_entity_poly.pdbx_seq_one_letter_code
_entity_poly.pdbx_strand_id
1 'polypeptide(L)'
;MSACFKIDKDFDIKLLPYSPIQERDPLEVRVQFKNTGDEDGEMELRIHLNGEVTFNQKVFVKKGEYGFVKYFPDIKGKIGKNTLDINGEIVEFEVVKEHPVLLDGGFVMLGPPNDRKCCITYTPEVKAMLDQDWTDYINDLHNMRQTGIIIMVSHQYDRLYNVDKLKVTAHYDGSKLYPKSDILAKDPIEAILSAAEKNGQNVFIGVGNNYGRTGEPEDLEELFERYHSHKSFYGWYFACELNMEKFRPEYWDKLNRNTLKARELSPAKPILMSPYCQPGKEFIEYIEKHDLFDIMMPQDFVGQNRFTLADSRQQNITLLDYCQKSNKHLWANCEAFNFTGANVNLAGNGAISLLVPRYKNGGMDGEEGFIQQMETVRPYVEKIMNFMFSGFFTTPDARVKPGGTAAVKQYNDYMEYQNAVLEGKR
;
A
#
# COMPACT_ATOMS: atom_id res chain seq x y z
N MET A 1 28.18 -12.26 29.74
CA MET A 1 26.89 -11.66 29.33
C MET A 1 27.23 -10.33 28.72
N SER A 2 26.71 -10.02 27.55
CA SER A 2 26.97 -8.78 26.80
C SER A 2 25.76 -8.48 25.92
N ALA A 3 25.64 -7.24 25.46
CA ALA A 3 24.71 -6.90 24.37
C ALA A 3 25.03 -7.76 23.13
N CYS A 4 23.99 -8.07 22.34
CA CYS A 4 24.10 -8.86 21.12
C CYS A 4 23.16 -8.31 20.05
N PHE A 5 23.73 -7.92 18.92
CA PHE A 5 23.01 -7.33 17.80
C PHE A 5 23.20 -8.18 16.55
N LYS A 6 22.12 -8.35 15.80
CA LYS A 6 22.12 -8.92 14.44
C LYS A 6 21.19 -8.09 13.58
N ILE A 7 21.55 -7.96 12.31
CA ILE A 7 20.71 -7.38 11.26
C ILE A 7 20.43 -8.52 10.29
N ASP A 8 19.16 -8.79 10.03
CA ASP A 8 18.71 -9.61 8.90
C ASP A 8 18.28 -8.68 7.77
N LYS A 9 18.94 -8.74 6.61
CA LYS A 9 18.62 -7.82 5.51
C LYS A 9 17.18 -7.88 5.02
N ASP A 10 16.52 -9.04 5.12
CA ASP A 10 15.20 -9.27 4.56
C ASP A 10 14.11 -8.81 5.53
N PHE A 11 14.39 -8.84 6.83
CA PHE A 11 13.47 -8.39 7.87
C PHE A 11 13.76 -6.96 8.35
N ASP A 12 15.03 -6.65 8.65
CA ASP A 12 15.46 -5.47 9.40
C ASP A 12 15.83 -4.26 8.52
N ILE A 13 16.01 -4.45 7.20
CA ILE A 13 16.32 -3.36 6.27
C ILE A 13 15.12 -3.11 5.34
N LYS A 14 14.72 -1.85 5.21
CA LYS A 14 13.70 -1.40 4.23
C LYS A 14 14.17 -0.16 3.49
N LEU A 15 13.92 -0.13 2.19
CA LEU A 15 14.13 1.04 1.33
C LEU A 15 12.77 1.65 1.01
N LEU A 16 12.61 2.95 1.22
CA LEU A 16 11.40 3.72 0.94
C LEU A 16 11.74 4.87 -0.02
N PRO A 17 11.09 4.99 -1.20
CA PRO A 17 10.28 3.94 -1.80
C PRO A 17 11.11 2.70 -2.14
N TYR A 18 10.45 1.56 -2.34
CA TYR A 18 11.13 0.36 -2.85
C TYR A 18 11.59 0.57 -4.30
N SER A 19 12.64 -0.17 -4.68
CA SER A 19 13.24 -0.15 -6.02
C SER A 19 12.24 -0.53 -7.13
N PRO A 20 12.33 0.06 -8.34
CA PRO A 20 13.26 1.13 -8.74
C PRO A 20 12.87 2.49 -8.12
N ILE A 21 13.84 3.37 -7.94
CA ILE A 21 13.67 4.70 -7.33
C ILE A 21 14.02 5.77 -8.38
N GLN A 22 13.22 6.82 -8.52
CA GLN A 22 13.59 7.91 -9.41
C GLN A 22 14.70 8.76 -8.79
N GLU A 23 15.68 9.20 -9.58
CA GLU A 23 16.83 10.00 -9.12
C GLU A 23 16.44 11.27 -8.33
N ARG A 24 15.28 11.85 -8.64
CA ARG A 24 14.77 13.05 -7.96
C ARG A 24 14.13 12.76 -6.60
N ASP A 25 13.72 11.51 -6.36
CA ASP A 25 12.95 11.12 -5.21
C ASP A 25 13.89 10.84 -4.02
N PRO A 26 13.46 11.10 -2.77
CA PRO A 26 14.27 10.76 -1.61
C PRO A 26 14.31 9.24 -1.44
N LEU A 27 15.51 8.67 -1.30
CA LEU A 27 15.68 7.32 -0.76
C LEU A 27 15.80 7.42 0.76
N GLU A 28 14.85 6.81 1.49
CA GLU A 28 14.94 6.54 2.92
C GLU A 28 15.38 5.09 3.13
N VAL A 29 16.53 4.93 3.78
CA VAL A 29 17.05 3.64 4.26
C VAL A 29 16.66 3.49 5.72
N ARG A 30 15.90 2.45 6.03
CA ARG A 30 15.47 2.08 7.38
C ARG A 30 16.23 0.86 7.82
N VAL A 31 16.86 0.95 8.98
CA VAL A 31 17.55 -0.17 9.62
C VAL A 31 17.07 -0.30 11.04
N GLN A 32 16.55 -1.47 11.38
CA GLN A 32 16.29 -1.85 12.77
C GLN A 32 17.25 -2.96 13.21
N PHE A 33 17.42 -3.16 14.51
CA PHE A 33 18.17 -4.29 15.06
C PHE A 33 17.77 -4.49 16.52
N LYS A 34 17.57 -5.74 16.93
CA LYS A 34 17.14 -6.04 18.30
C LYS A 34 18.35 -6.35 19.19
N ASN A 35 18.37 -5.80 20.40
CA ASN A 35 19.30 -6.25 21.43
C ASN A 35 18.79 -7.57 22.02
N THR A 36 19.38 -8.68 21.57
CA THR A 36 19.06 -10.04 22.04
C THR A 36 19.96 -10.51 23.19
N GLY A 37 20.89 -9.65 23.63
CA GLY A 37 21.78 -9.92 24.75
C GLY A 37 21.12 -9.78 26.11
N ASP A 38 21.93 -9.94 27.16
CA ASP A 38 21.44 -9.90 28.55
C ASP A 38 21.61 -8.55 29.24
N GLU A 39 22.25 -7.59 28.57
CA GLU A 39 22.58 -6.25 29.06
C GLU A 39 22.27 -5.20 27.98
N ASP A 40 22.12 -3.96 28.40
CA ASP A 40 22.07 -2.81 27.49
C ASP A 40 23.39 -2.65 26.74
N GLY A 41 23.38 -2.02 25.57
CA GLY A 41 24.62 -1.78 24.84
C GLY A 41 24.49 -0.85 23.67
N GLU A 42 25.61 -0.62 22.99
CA GLU A 42 25.68 0.22 21.80
C GLU A 42 26.02 -0.60 20.56
N MET A 43 25.32 -0.33 19.47
CA MET A 43 25.67 -0.81 18.14
C MET A 43 26.24 0.34 17.32
N GLU A 44 27.41 0.14 16.71
CA GLU A 44 27.90 1.04 15.66
C GLU A 44 27.31 0.58 14.31
N LEU A 45 26.47 1.41 13.71
CA LEU A 45 25.89 1.19 12.40
C LEU A 45 26.70 1.97 11.35
N ARG A 46 27.30 1.25 10.41
CA ARG A 46 28.00 1.82 9.24
C ARG A 46 27.27 1.42 7.97
N ILE A 47 27.03 2.38 7.09
CA ILE A 47 26.43 2.14 5.78
C ILE A 47 27.40 2.63 4.72
N HIS A 48 27.71 1.74 3.76
CA HIS A 48 28.43 2.10 2.57
C HIS A 48 27.48 2.16 1.37
N LEU A 49 27.48 3.28 0.65
CA LEU A 49 26.82 3.39 -0.64
C LEU A 49 27.86 3.19 -1.74
N ASN A 50 27.71 2.14 -2.53
CA ASN A 50 28.65 1.76 -3.60
C ASN A 50 30.13 1.69 -3.13
N GLY A 51 30.35 1.21 -1.90
CA GLY A 51 31.66 1.06 -1.29
C GLY A 51 32.20 2.30 -0.57
N GLU A 52 31.52 3.45 -0.67
CA GLU A 52 31.88 4.66 0.07
C GLU A 52 31.12 4.74 1.39
N VAL A 53 31.80 5.03 2.49
CA VAL A 53 31.15 5.25 3.79
C VAL A 53 30.34 6.54 3.74
N THR A 54 29.02 6.43 3.81
CA THR A 54 28.12 7.58 3.75
C THR A 54 27.30 7.78 5.03
N PHE A 55 27.36 6.83 5.96
CA PHE A 55 26.73 6.94 7.27
C PHE A 55 27.52 6.17 8.33
N ASN A 56 27.70 6.76 9.51
CA ASN A 56 28.21 6.09 10.70
C ASN A 56 27.55 6.69 11.95
N GLN A 57 26.88 5.87 12.75
CA GLN A 57 26.29 6.28 14.02
C GLN A 57 26.37 5.16 15.06
N LYS A 58 26.66 5.52 16.31
CA LYS A 58 26.45 4.64 17.46
C LYS A 58 25.04 4.82 18.02
N VAL A 59 24.36 3.71 18.27
CA VAL A 59 22.99 3.67 18.78
C VAL A 59 22.96 2.85 20.06
N PHE A 60 22.57 3.48 21.17
CA PHE A 60 22.33 2.78 22.43
C PHE A 60 20.96 2.10 22.39
N VAL A 61 20.91 0.83 22.80
CA VAL A 61 19.71 0.00 22.78
C VAL A 61 19.63 -0.80 24.07
N LYS A 62 18.50 -0.67 24.76
CA LYS A 62 18.24 -1.45 25.97
C LYS A 62 18.03 -2.92 25.67
N LYS A 63 18.25 -3.78 26.66
CA LYS A 63 17.95 -5.20 26.58
C LYS A 63 16.52 -5.44 26.08
N GLY A 64 16.39 -6.26 25.03
CA GLY A 64 15.10 -6.68 24.47
C GLY A 64 14.41 -5.65 23.58
N GLU A 65 14.93 -4.42 23.47
CA GLU A 65 14.38 -3.37 22.61
C GLU A 65 15.02 -3.38 21.21
N TYR A 66 14.35 -2.69 20.27
CA TYR A 66 14.89 -2.41 18.94
C TYR A 66 15.65 -1.07 18.94
N GLY A 67 16.85 -1.08 18.38
CA GLY A 67 17.45 0.11 17.80
C GLY A 67 16.84 0.38 16.43
N PHE A 68 16.71 1.65 16.05
CA PHE A 68 16.16 2.05 14.76
C PHE A 68 16.84 3.30 14.23
N VAL A 69 17.19 3.28 12.95
CA VAL A 69 17.84 4.37 12.23
C VAL A 69 17.10 4.61 10.91
N LYS A 70 16.86 5.89 10.63
CA LYS A 70 16.47 6.41 9.31
C LYS A 70 17.65 7.16 8.72
N TYR A 71 18.01 6.83 7.49
CA TYR A 71 19.12 7.44 6.77
C TYR A 71 18.68 7.81 5.35
N PHE A 72 19.02 9.01 4.89
CA PHE A 72 18.66 9.51 3.56
C PHE A 72 19.92 9.73 2.72
N PRO A 73 20.43 8.70 2.01
CA PRO A 73 21.57 8.85 1.11
C PRO A 73 21.26 9.77 -0.07
N ASP A 74 22.27 10.53 -0.52
CA ASP A 74 22.20 11.23 -1.80
C ASP A 74 22.38 10.23 -2.95
N ILE A 75 21.32 10.01 -3.72
CA ILE A 75 21.30 9.12 -4.89
C ILE A 75 21.42 9.85 -6.22
N LYS A 76 21.61 11.18 -6.20
CA LYS A 76 21.76 11.96 -7.42
C LYS A 76 23.01 11.54 -8.19
N GLY A 77 22.88 11.42 -9.51
CA GLY A 77 23.92 10.98 -10.43
C GLY A 77 24.19 9.47 -10.39
N LYS A 78 23.42 8.69 -9.62
CA LYS A 78 23.66 7.25 -9.40
C LYS A 78 22.73 6.36 -10.21
N ILE A 79 22.40 6.75 -11.44
CA ILE A 79 21.52 5.97 -12.34
C ILE A 79 22.07 4.54 -12.56
N GLY A 80 21.18 3.56 -12.51
CA GLY A 80 21.50 2.14 -12.68
C GLY A 80 21.46 1.36 -11.37
N LYS A 81 22.18 0.24 -11.33
CA LYS A 81 22.25 -0.64 -10.15
C LYS A 81 23.22 -0.07 -9.11
N ASN A 82 22.78 -0.07 -7.86
CA ASN A 82 23.52 0.43 -6.71
C ASN A 82 23.43 -0.57 -5.55
N THR A 83 24.33 -0.43 -4.59
CA THR A 83 24.41 -1.31 -3.41
C THR A 83 24.56 -0.50 -2.14
N LEU A 84 23.83 -0.91 -1.10
CA LEU A 84 24.06 -0.53 0.28
C LEU A 84 24.68 -1.72 1.02
N ASP A 85 25.83 -1.51 1.65
CA ASP A 85 26.42 -2.46 2.61
C ASP A 85 26.18 -1.92 4.02
N ILE A 86 25.35 -2.63 4.79
CA ILE A 86 24.91 -2.26 6.14
C ILE A 86 25.52 -3.27 7.12
N ASN A 87 26.69 -2.95 7.66
CA ASN A 87 27.45 -3.85 8.54
C ASN A 87 27.65 -5.27 7.96
N GLY A 88 27.88 -5.41 6.66
CA GLY A 88 28.09 -6.68 5.96
C GLY A 88 26.83 -7.23 5.26
N GLU A 89 25.65 -6.70 5.58
CA GLU A 89 24.41 -7.04 4.88
C GLU A 89 24.25 -6.19 3.61
N ILE A 90 24.24 -6.85 2.45
CA ILE A 90 24.18 -6.19 1.15
C ILE A 90 22.75 -6.13 0.64
N VAL A 91 22.28 -4.91 0.34
CA VAL A 91 21.00 -4.62 -0.29
C VAL A 91 21.24 -3.93 -1.63
N GLU A 92 20.64 -4.48 -2.69
CA GLU A 92 20.70 -3.90 -4.03
C GLU A 92 19.45 -3.06 -4.32
N PHE A 93 19.62 -1.99 -5.09
CA PHE A 93 18.52 -1.17 -5.59
C PHE A 93 18.87 -0.53 -6.94
N GLU A 94 17.84 -0.15 -7.68
CA GLU A 94 17.98 0.52 -8.97
C GLU A 94 17.51 1.96 -8.86
N VAL A 95 18.31 2.88 -9.41
CA VAL A 95 17.94 4.28 -9.61
C VAL A 95 17.65 4.49 -11.09
N VAL A 96 16.47 5.00 -11.40
CA VAL A 96 16.07 5.37 -12.75
C VAL A 96 16.05 6.88 -12.91
N LYS A 97 16.30 7.36 -14.13
CA LYS A 97 16.26 8.80 -14.41
C LYS A 97 14.85 9.36 -14.26
N GLU A 98 13.88 8.64 -14.80
CA GLU A 98 12.47 8.99 -14.75
C GLU A 98 11.62 7.71 -14.73
N HIS A 99 10.59 7.68 -13.89
CA HIS A 99 9.60 6.63 -13.96
C HIS A 99 8.71 6.85 -15.19
N PRO A 100 8.47 5.80 -16.00
CA PRO A 100 7.42 5.87 -17.01
C PRO A 100 6.06 6.07 -16.34
N VAL A 101 5.08 6.60 -17.08
CA VAL A 101 3.71 6.76 -16.58
C VAL A 101 3.00 5.40 -16.56
N LEU A 102 3.40 4.52 -15.64
CA LEU A 102 2.81 3.19 -15.44
C LEU A 102 2.28 3.05 -14.02
N LEU A 103 1.60 1.95 -13.74
CA LEU A 103 1.22 1.57 -12.40
C LEU A 103 2.42 0.88 -11.75
N ASP A 104 2.75 1.31 -10.55
CA ASP A 104 3.75 0.68 -9.70
C ASP A 104 3.12 -0.43 -8.84
N GLY A 105 1.80 -0.37 -8.62
CA GLY A 105 1.06 -1.37 -7.86
C GLY A 105 -0.41 -1.02 -7.62
N GLY A 106 -1.01 -1.64 -6.60
CA GLY A 106 -2.40 -1.35 -6.25
C GLY A 106 -3.02 -2.27 -5.22
N PHE A 107 -4.29 -1.99 -4.94
CA PHE A 107 -5.08 -2.71 -3.96
C PHE A 107 -5.59 -4.05 -4.49
N VAL A 108 -5.63 -5.05 -3.60
CA VAL A 108 -6.38 -6.29 -3.76
C VAL A 108 -7.39 -6.41 -2.63
N MET A 109 -8.62 -6.81 -2.96
CA MET A 109 -9.71 -6.99 -1.99
C MET A 109 -10.02 -8.47 -1.89
N LEU A 110 -9.81 -9.05 -0.71
CA LEU A 110 -9.90 -10.50 -0.50
C LEU A 110 -11.34 -11.03 -0.49
N GLY A 111 -12.31 -10.18 -0.12
CA GLY A 111 -13.73 -10.51 -0.17
C GLY A 111 -14.58 -9.31 0.24
N PRO A 112 -15.46 -8.76 -0.61
CA PRO A 112 -16.33 -7.66 -0.22
C PRO A 112 -17.34 -8.05 0.88
N PRO A 113 -17.78 -7.10 1.72
CA PRO A 113 -18.88 -7.31 2.67
C PRO A 113 -20.15 -7.77 1.96
N ASN A 114 -20.89 -8.68 2.60
CA ASN A 114 -22.01 -9.42 2.01
C ASN A 114 -23.21 -8.56 1.58
N ASP A 115 -23.36 -7.36 2.14
CA ASP A 115 -24.39 -6.40 1.79
C ASP A 115 -23.84 -5.17 1.05
N ARG A 116 -22.55 -5.19 0.65
CA ARG A 116 -21.94 -4.12 -0.15
C ARG A 116 -22.34 -4.26 -1.62
N LYS A 117 -23.54 -3.77 -1.93
CA LYS A 117 -24.18 -3.89 -3.25
C LYS A 117 -23.36 -3.28 -4.39
N CYS A 118 -22.53 -2.28 -4.14
CA CYS A 118 -21.70 -1.68 -5.20
C CYS A 118 -20.64 -2.64 -5.76
N CYS A 119 -20.25 -3.68 -5.02
CA CYS A 119 -19.25 -4.67 -5.43
C CYS A 119 -19.86 -5.95 -6.04
N ILE A 120 -21.19 -6.01 -6.21
CA ILE A 120 -21.89 -7.28 -6.51
C ILE A 120 -21.48 -7.90 -7.85
N THR A 121 -20.90 -7.11 -8.77
CA THR A 121 -20.42 -7.52 -10.10
C THR A 121 -19.17 -8.39 -10.07
N TYR A 122 -18.47 -8.47 -8.93
CA TYR A 122 -17.26 -9.30 -8.77
C TYR A 122 -17.19 -10.01 -7.42
N THR A 123 -18.13 -9.74 -6.50
CA THR A 123 -18.14 -10.35 -5.16
C THR A 123 -18.17 -11.88 -5.22
N PRO A 124 -19.05 -12.54 -5.99
CA PRO A 124 -19.09 -14.01 -6.03
C PRO A 124 -17.77 -14.62 -6.49
N GLU A 125 -17.15 -14.06 -7.53
CA GLU A 125 -15.90 -14.53 -8.10
C GLU A 125 -14.74 -14.33 -7.13
N VAL A 126 -14.58 -13.15 -6.53
CA VAL A 126 -13.52 -12.90 -5.52
C VAL A 126 -13.64 -13.89 -4.37
N LYS A 127 -14.86 -14.12 -3.84
CA LYS A 127 -15.06 -15.07 -2.74
C LYS A 127 -14.82 -16.53 -3.15
N ALA A 128 -14.93 -16.86 -4.44
CA ALA A 128 -14.70 -18.19 -4.97
C ALA A 128 -13.22 -18.50 -5.30
N MET A 129 -12.33 -17.51 -5.18
CA MET A 129 -10.89 -17.73 -5.31
C MET A 129 -10.38 -18.62 -4.17
N LEU A 130 -9.53 -19.58 -4.52
CA LEU A 130 -8.76 -20.43 -3.62
C LEU A 130 -7.38 -19.80 -3.40
N ASP A 131 -6.61 -20.33 -2.46
CA ASP A 131 -5.23 -19.86 -2.20
C ASP A 131 -4.37 -19.88 -3.48
N GLN A 132 -4.50 -20.94 -4.29
CA GLN A 132 -3.79 -21.04 -5.57
C GLN A 132 -4.20 -19.94 -6.55
N ASP A 133 -5.47 -19.55 -6.61
CA ASP A 133 -5.90 -18.45 -7.49
C ASP A 133 -5.30 -17.12 -7.04
N TRP A 134 -5.12 -16.91 -5.73
CA TRP A 134 -4.43 -15.73 -5.23
C TRP A 134 -2.95 -15.75 -5.59
N THR A 135 -2.27 -16.90 -5.48
CA THR A 135 -0.90 -17.06 -5.97
C THR A 135 -0.79 -16.75 -7.46
N ASP A 136 -1.65 -17.33 -8.29
CA ASP A 136 -1.65 -17.11 -9.74
C ASP A 136 -1.94 -15.64 -10.08
N TYR A 137 -2.89 -15.03 -9.37
CA TYR A 137 -3.24 -13.63 -9.55
C TYR A 137 -2.08 -12.68 -9.21
N ILE A 138 -1.31 -12.96 -8.16
CA ILE A 138 -0.10 -12.17 -7.85
C ILE A 138 0.99 -12.37 -8.91
N ASN A 139 1.12 -13.56 -9.49
CA ASN A 139 2.01 -13.79 -10.62
C ASN A 139 1.57 -13.00 -11.87
N ASP A 140 0.25 -12.91 -12.12
CA ASP A 140 -0.29 -12.08 -13.20
C ASP A 140 0.02 -10.59 -12.98
N LEU A 141 -0.14 -10.09 -11.76
CA LEU A 141 0.24 -8.72 -11.42
C LEU A 141 1.76 -8.49 -11.57
N HIS A 142 2.60 -9.46 -11.22
CA HIS A 142 4.02 -9.39 -11.51
C HIS A 142 4.31 -9.30 -13.02
N ASN A 143 3.58 -10.06 -13.86
CA ASN A 143 3.70 -10.00 -15.32
C ASN A 143 3.27 -8.63 -15.89
N MET A 144 2.33 -7.95 -15.22
CA MET A 144 1.99 -6.53 -15.46
C MET A 144 3.05 -5.55 -14.93
N ARG A 145 4.21 -6.03 -14.46
CA ARG A 145 5.30 -5.27 -13.81
C ARG A 145 4.89 -4.55 -12.53
N GLN A 146 3.87 -5.01 -11.84
CA GLN A 146 3.47 -4.43 -10.56
C GLN A 146 4.48 -4.83 -9.49
N THR A 147 4.99 -3.84 -8.76
CA THR A 147 6.03 -4.01 -7.73
C THR A 147 5.48 -3.87 -6.31
N GLY A 148 4.33 -3.21 -6.14
CA GLY A 148 3.61 -3.08 -4.89
C GLY A 148 2.23 -3.75 -4.89
N ILE A 149 1.89 -4.45 -3.81
CA ILE A 149 0.56 -5.02 -3.56
C ILE A 149 0.06 -4.47 -2.23
N ILE A 150 -1.18 -3.99 -2.19
CA ILE A 150 -1.82 -3.55 -0.95
C ILE A 150 -3.01 -4.46 -0.68
N ILE A 151 -2.90 -5.33 0.31
CA ILE A 151 -4.06 -6.08 0.82
C ILE A 151 -4.94 -5.06 1.52
N MET A 152 -6.13 -4.80 0.97
CA MET A 152 -6.99 -3.71 1.46
C MET A 152 -7.32 -3.88 2.95
N VAL A 153 -7.74 -5.08 3.35
CA VAL A 153 -8.07 -5.44 4.73
C VAL A 153 -7.78 -6.92 4.94
N SER A 154 -7.18 -7.26 6.09
CA SER A 154 -6.98 -8.65 6.52
C SER A 154 -8.20 -9.22 7.27
N HIS A 155 -9.02 -8.34 7.83
CA HIS A 155 -10.28 -8.64 8.48
C HIS A 155 -11.26 -7.48 8.29
N GLN A 156 -12.55 -7.74 8.23
CA GLN A 156 -13.56 -6.69 8.03
C GLN A 156 -14.91 -7.08 8.62
N TYR A 157 -15.87 -6.15 8.65
CA TYR A 157 -17.25 -6.53 8.92
C TYR A 157 -17.80 -7.38 7.78
N ASP A 158 -18.45 -8.49 8.13
CA ASP A 158 -19.17 -9.34 7.19
C ASP A 158 -20.31 -8.55 6.49
N ARG A 159 -20.91 -7.60 7.19
CA ARG A 159 -21.96 -6.70 6.69
C ARG A 159 -21.67 -5.26 7.10
N LEU A 160 -21.99 -4.32 6.24
CA LEU A 160 -21.75 -2.89 6.43
C LEU A 160 -22.94 -2.13 7.00
N TYR A 161 -24.14 -2.43 6.52
CA TYR A 161 -25.32 -1.59 6.73
C TYR A 161 -26.32 -2.18 7.73
N ASN A 162 -26.11 -3.43 8.15
CA ASN A 162 -26.97 -4.12 9.08
C ASN A 162 -26.36 -4.12 10.50
N VAL A 163 -26.64 -3.05 11.25
CA VAL A 163 -26.05 -2.78 12.58
C VAL A 163 -26.21 -3.93 13.57
N ASP A 164 -27.35 -4.64 13.54
CA ASP A 164 -27.65 -5.77 14.43
C ASP A 164 -26.84 -7.04 14.08
N LYS A 165 -26.14 -7.04 12.93
CA LYS A 165 -25.37 -8.17 12.41
C LYS A 165 -23.92 -7.79 12.09
N LEU A 166 -23.42 -6.68 12.63
CA LEU A 166 -22.02 -6.28 12.50
C LEU A 166 -21.13 -7.31 13.20
N LYS A 167 -20.59 -8.23 12.42
CA LYS A 167 -19.66 -9.26 12.85
C LYS A 167 -18.35 -9.07 12.10
N VAL A 168 -17.24 -8.94 12.81
CA VAL A 168 -15.92 -8.91 12.18
C VAL A 168 -15.47 -10.34 11.88
N THR A 169 -14.92 -10.53 10.69
CA THR A 169 -14.41 -11.80 10.20
C THR A 169 -13.03 -11.64 9.60
N ALA A 170 -12.15 -12.61 9.83
CA ALA A 170 -10.83 -12.67 9.21
C ALA A 170 -10.92 -13.26 7.80
N HIS A 171 -10.06 -12.81 6.89
CA HIS A 171 -9.91 -13.40 5.56
C HIS A 171 -8.99 -14.63 5.55
N TYR A 172 -8.72 -15.23 6.71
CA TYR A 172 -7.86 -16.40 6.82
C TYR A 172 -8.33 -17.33 7.95
N ASP A 173 -7.98 -18.61 7.84
CA ASP A 173 -8.20 -19.64 8.85
C ASP A 173 -7.27 -19.46 10.04
N GLY A 174 -7.77 -19.75 11.25
CA GLY A 174 -6.95 -19.82 12.47
C GLY A 174 -6.72 -18.49 13.20
N SER A 175 -7.42 -17.41 12.83
CA SER A 175 -7.43 -16.19 13.67
C SER A 175 -7.93 -16.50 15.08
N LYS A 176 -7.19 -16.02 16.07
CA LYS A 176 -7.51 -16.04 17.51
C LYS A 176 -8.53 -14.96 17.86
N LEU A 177 -8.60 -13.89 17.06
CA LEU A 177 -9.47 -12.73 17.30
C LEU A 177 -10.84 -12.85 16.65
N TYR A 178 -10.92 -13.38 15.42
CA TYR A 178 -12.14 -13.37 14.64
C TYR A 178 -12.42 -14.71 13.96
N PRO A 179 -13.70 -15.09 13.79
CA PRO A 179 -14.04 -16.21 12.95
C PRO A 179 -13.71 -15.90 11.49
N LYS A 180 -13.47 -16.95 10.69
CA LYS A 180 -13.22 -16.79 9.26
C LYS A 180 -14.45 -16.24 8.52
N SER A 181 -14.19 -15.43 7.51
CA SER A 181 -15.16 -14.93 6.53
C SER A 181 -15.65 -16.07 5.61
N ASP A 182 -16.59 -15.75 4.73
CA ASP A 182 -17.21 -16.70 3.81
C ASP A 182 -16.44 -16.90 2.49
N ILE A 183 -15.18 -16.46 2.42
CA ILE A 183 -14.32 -16.72 1.26
C ILE A 183 -13.85 -18.19 1.25
N LEU A 184 -13.64 -18.76 0.06
CA LEU A 184 -13.20 -20.15 -0.09
C LEU A 184 -11.71 -20.35 0.21
N ALA A 185 -10.87 -19.38 -0.11
CA ALA A 185 -9.45 -19.36 0.25
C ALA A 185 -9.27 -19.65 1.75
N LYS A 186 -8.27 -20.47 2.10
CA LYS A 186 -7.96 -20.75 3.51
C LYS A 186 -7.09 -19.67 4.09
N ASP A 187 -6.10 -19.24 3.33
CA ASP A 187 -5.15 -18.22 3.73
C ASP A 187 -4.61 -17.45 2.52
N PRO A 188 -5.43 -16.56 1.93
CA PRO A 188 -5.02 -15.77 0.80
C PRO A 188 -3.89 -14.79 1.14
N ILE A 189 -3.72 -14.40 2.41
CA ILE A 189 -2.62 -13.50 2.81
C ILE A 189 -1.29 -14.24 2.70
N GLU A 190 -1.20 -15.46 3.24
CA GLU A 190 -0.03 -16.33 3.07
C GLU A 190 0.27 -16.59 1.59
N ALA A 191 -0.76 -16.90 0.79
CA ALA A 191 -0.61 -17.14 -0.64
C ALA A 191 -0.07 -15.92 -1.40
N ILE A 192 -0.53 -14.70 -1.04
CA ILE A 192 -0.07 -13.45 -1.62
C ILE A 192 1.38 -13.16 -1.21
N LEU A 193 1.71 -13.28 0.08
CA LEU A 193 3.05 -13.00 0.58
C LEU A 193 4.09 -13.94 -0.02
N SER A 194 3.79 -15.24 -0.06
CA SER A 194 4.66 -16.26 -0.67
C SER A 194 4.88 -16.01 -2.17
N ALA A 195 3.83 -15.68 -2.92
CA ALA A 195 3.94 -15.38 -4.35
C ALA A 195 4.72 -14.08 -4.59
N ALA A 196 4.42 -13.03 -3.83
CA ALA A 196 5.09 -11.74 -3.90
C ALA A 196 6.59 -11.87 -3.57
N GLU A 197 6.95 -12.69 -2.58
CA GLU A 197 8.35 -12.91 -2.21
C GLU A 197 9.14 -13.54 -3.36
N LYS A 198 8.59 -14.57 -3.99
CA LYS A 198 9.19 -15.20 -5.18
C LYS A 198 9.37 -14.21 -6.34
N ASN A 199 8.45 -13.27 -6.47
CA ASN A 199 8.42 -12.28 -7.54
C ASN A 199 9.18 -10.98 -7.20
N GLY A 200 9.74 -10.85 -5.99
CA GLY A 200 10.41 -9.64 -5.52
C GLY A 200 9.46 -8.43 -5.33
N GLN A 201 8.18 -8.68 -5.09
CA GLN A 201 7.15 -7.65 -4.86
C GLN A 201 7.04 -7.28 -3.37
N ASN A 202 6.51 -6.09 -3.11
CA ASN A 202 6.37 -5.51 -1.78
C ASN A 202 4.90 -5.46 -1.37
N VAL A 203 4.55 -6.09 -0.24
CA VAL A 203 3.18 -6.23 0.23
C VAL A 203 2.93 -5.36 1.45
N PHE A 204 1.89 -4.53 1.36
CA PHE A 204 1.30 -3.88 2.51
C PHE A 204 0.12 -4.70 3.04
N ILE A 205 0.11 -5.02 4.33
CA ILE A 205 -1.01 -5.71 4.98
C ILE A 205 -1.97 -4.66 5.55
N GLY A 206 -3.21 -4.70 5.08
CA GLY A 206 -4.31 -3.85 5.53
C GLY A 206 -4.80 -4.22 6.93
N VAL A 207 -4.87 -3.22 7.81
CA VAL A 207 -5.35 -3.34 9.19
C VAL A 207 -6.54 -2.43 9.42
N GLY A 208 -7.56 -2.96 10.09
CA GLY A 208 -8.85 -2.32 10.28
C GLY A 208 -9.85 -2.72 9.21
N ASN A 209 -10.92 -1.94 9.06
CA ASN A 209 -11.84 -2.10 7.95
C ASN A 209 -12.15 -0.78 7.27
N ASN A 210 -12.51 -0.86 5.99
CA ASN A 210 -13.13 0.26 5.30
C ASN A 210 -14.36 0.69 6.13
N TYR A 211 -14.70 1.98 6.08
CA TYR A 211 -15.94 2.54 6.65
C TYR A 211 -15.99 2.77 8.17
N GLY A 212 -14.84 2.96 8.82
CA GLY A 212 -14.79 3.68 10.10
C GLY A 212 -14.27 2.89 11.32
N ARG A 213 -13.86 1.62 11.18
CA ARG A 213 -13.05 0.95 12.21
C ARG A 213 -11.58 0.97 11.81
N THR A 214 -10.81 1.87 12.42
CA THR A 214 -9.37 1.66 12.60
C THR A 214 -9.20 0.30 13.29
N GLY A 215 -8.28 -0.57 12.83
CA GLY A 215 -7.99 -1.81 13.56
C GLY A 215 -7.60 -1.54 15.01
N GLU A 216 -7.44 -2.59 15.80
CA GLU A 216 -6.91 -2.48 17.15
C GLU A 216 -5.46 -3.01 17.21
N PRO A 217 -4.66 -2.63 18.22
CA PRO A 217 -3.31 -3.13 18.40
C PRO A 217 -3.17 -4.66 18.36
N GLU A 218 -4.16 -5.39 18.86
CA GLU A 218 -4.18 -6.86 18.85
C GLU A 218 -4.24 -7.43 17.42
N ASP A 219 -4.90 -6.73 16.50
CA ASP A 219 -4.94 -7.11 15.09
C ASP A 219 -3.52 -7.10 14.48
N LEU A 220 -2.74 -6.06 14.82
CA LEU A 220 -1.34 -5.92 14.38
C LEU A 220 -0.47 -7.04 14.95
N GLU A 221 -0.65 -7.38 16.23
CA GLU A 221 0.11 -8.43 16.91
C GLU A 221 -0.14 -9.80 16.27
N GLU A 222 -1.40 -10.17 16.04
CA GLU A 222 -1.75 -11.45 15.40
C GLU A 222 -1.19 -11.55 13.98
N LEU A 223 -1.36 -10.51 13.17
CA LEU A 223 -0.87 -10.48 11.80
C LEU A 223 0.67 -10.52 11.76
N PHE A 224 1.33 -9.82 12.68
CA PHE A 224 2.77 -9.83 12.76
C PHE A 224 3.29 -11.20 13.22
N GLU A 225 2.76 -11.77 14.30
CA GLU A 225 3.12 -13.12 14.78
C GLU A 225 3.05 -14.16 13.64
N ARG A 226 2.04 -14.02 12.78
CA ARG A 226 1.78 -14.98 11.70
C ARG A 226 2.65 -14.77 10.46
N TYR A 227 2.89 -13.52 10.06
CA TYR A 227 3.44 -13.22 8.73
C TYR A 227 4.78 -12.47 8.74
N HIS A 228 5.33 -12.09 9.89
CA HIS A 228 6.52 -11.23 9.96
C HIS A 228 7.76 -11.83 9.26
N SER A 229 7.82 -13.16 9.11
CA SER A 229 8.94 -13.88 8.49
C SER A 229 9.00 -13.72 6.97
N HIS A 230 7.92 -13.27 6.34
CA HIS A 230 7.91 -13.02 4.89
C HIS A 230 8.69 -11.75 4.57
N LYS A 231 9.71 -11.87 3.71
CA LYS A 231 10.46 -10.72 3.16
C LYS A 231 9.55 -9.77 2.40
N SER A 232 8.58 -10.32 1.67
CA SER A 232 7.60 -9.53 0.92
C SER A 232 6.69 -8.71 1.82
N PHE A 233 6.57 -9.02 3.12
CA PHE A 233 5.83 -8.19 4.05
C PHE A 233 6.57 -6.88 4.29
N TYR A 234 6.26 -5.90 3.46
CA TYR A 234 6.97 -4.65 3.37
C TYR A 234 6.53 -3.68 4.46
N GLY A 235 5.23 -3.45 4.62
CA GLY A 235 4.69 -2.45 5.54
C GLY A 235 3.22 -2.64 5.88
N TRP A 236 2.67 -1.72 6.66
CA TRP A 236 1.27 -1.71 7.06
C TRP A 236 0.48 -0.74 6.19
N TYR A 237 -0.73 -1.14 5.78
CA TYR A 237 -1.73 -0.21 5.28
C TYR A 237 -2.79 -0.01 6.36
N PHE A 238 -3.01 1.22 6.79
CA PHE A 238 -4.11 1.51 7.70
C PHE A 238 -5.37 1.85 6.90
N ALA A 239 -6.35 0.94 6.94
CA ALA A 239 -7.58 1.00 6.15
C ALA A 239 -8.58 2.07 6.61
N CYS A 240 -8.22 2.87 7.61
CA CYS A 240 -9.01 4.01 8.04
C CYS A 240 -8.94 5.10 6.97
N GLU A 241 -9.97 5.18 6.13
CA GLU A 241 -10.11 6.22 5.11
C GLU A 241 -10.41 7.56 5.79
N LEU A 242 -9.38 8.40 5.92
CA LEU A 242 -9.52 9.74 6.51
C LEU A 242 -10.02 10.75 5.47
N ASN A 243 -11.06 11.49 5.83
CA ASN A 243 -11.51 12.64 5.07
C ASN A 243 -10.63 13.85 5.39
N MET A 244 -9.87 14.35 4.41
CA MET A 244 -8.97 15.48 4.64
C MET A 244 -9.68 16.84 4.72
N GLU A 245 -10.92 16.96 4.23
CA GLU A 245 -11.74 18.17 4.37
C GLU A 245 -12.44 18.26 5.72
N LYS A 246 -12.72 17.13 6.36
CA LYS A 246 -13.50 17.05 7.60
C LYS A 246 -12.70 16.38 8.70
N PHE A 247 -12.10 17.21 9.56
CA PHE A 247 -11.37 16.71 10.72
C PHE A 247 -12.31 16.00 11.72
N ARG A 248 -11.86 14.84 12.21
CA ARG A 248 -12.60 13.94 13.11
C ARG A 248 -11.64 13.35 14.15
N PRO A 249 -11.47 13.98 15.33
CA PRO A 249 -10.44 13.63 16.31
C PRO A 249 -10.47 12.15 16.74
N GLU A 250 -11.65 11.53 16.78
CA GLU A 250 -11.86 10.16 17.24
C GLU A 250 -11.13 9.09 16.41
N TYR A 251 -10.87 9.35 15.12
CA TYR A 251 -10.12 8.43 14.27
C TYR A 251 -8.61 8.50 14.55
N TRP A 252 -8.13 9.65 15.00
CA TRP A 252 -6.71 9.91 15.16
C TRP A 252 -6.14 9.30 16.44
N ASP A 253 -6.90 9.28 17.54
CA ASP A 253 -6.48 8.61 18.78
C ASP A 253 -6.26 7.11 18.56
N LYS A 254 -7.17 6.47 17.81
CA LYS A 254 -7.03 5.05 17.48
C LYS A 254 -5.88 4.79 16.52
N LEU A 255 -5.74 5.65 15.51
CA LEU A 255 -4.60 5.62 14.60
C LEU A 255 -3.27 5.73 15.34
N ASN A 256 -3.15 6.67 16.29
CA ASN A 256 -1.95 6.82 17.11
C ASN A 256 -1.61 5.55 17.92
N ARG A 257 -2.61 4.90 18.54
CA ARG A 257 -2.40 3.62 19.24
C ARG A 257 -1.86 2.54 18.30
N ASN A 258 -2.42 2.44 17.10
CA ASN A 258 -1.97 1.48 16.09
C ASN A 258 -0.57 1.81 15.56
N THR A 259 -0.26 3.08 15.34
CA THR A 259 1.08 3.52 14.96
C THR A 259 2.10 3.12 16.01
N LEU A 260 1.83 3.41 17.30
CA LEU A 260 2.72 3.02 18.39
C LEU A 260 2.95 1.51 18.43
N LYS A 261 1.88 0.71 18.28
CA LYS A 261 2.00 -0.75 18.23
C LYS A 261 2.77 -1.24 17.00
N ALA A 262 2.50 -0.69 15.81
CA ALA A 262 3.23 -1.06 14.60
C ALA A 262 4.74 -0.75 14.73
N ARG A 263 5.10 0.39 15.34
CA ARG A 263 6.50 0.76 15.62
C ARG A 263 7.15 -0.10 16.69
N GLU A 264 6.40 -0.55 17.69
CA GLU A 264 6.87 -1.51 18.70
C GLU A 264 7.20 -2.86 18.06
N LEU A 265 6.35 -3.36 17.16
CA LEU A 265 6.52 -4.64 16.47
C LEU A 265 7.68 -4.61 15.47
N SER A 266 7.75 -3.56 14.65
CA SER A 266 8.85 -3.35 13.69
C SER A 266 8.89 -1.88 13.25
N PRO A 267 9.83 -1.08 13.76
CA PRO A 267 9.93 0.32 13.37
C PRO A 267 10.37 0.51 11.90
N ALA A 268 11.07 -0.47 11.31
CA ALA A 268 11.50 -0.41 9.92
C ALA A 268 10.35 -0.57 8.91
N LYS A 269 9.29 -1.30 9.24
CA LYS A 269 8.13 -1.46 8.36
C LYS A 269 7.35 -0.13 8.25
N PRO A 270 7.19 0.45 7.04
CA PRO A 270 6.48 1.69 6.87
C PRO A 270 4.97 1.55 7.06
N ILE A 271 4.35 2.67 7.44
CA ILE A 271 2.90 2.79 7.57
C ILE A 271 2.37 3.66 6.42
N LEU A 272 1.47 3.11 5.62
CA LEU A 272 0.81 3.76 4.50
C LEU A 272 -0.62 4.14 4.85
N MET A 273 -1.03 5.34 4.46
CA MET A 273 -2.40 5.82 4.56
C MET A 273 -2.91 6.31 3.21
N SER A 274 -4.20 6.07 2.92
CA SER A 274 -4.85 6.52 1.69
C SER A 274 -6.08 7.39 1.97
N PRO A 275 -5.87 8.64 2.43
CA PRO A 275 -6.97 9.55 2.73
C PRO A 275 -7.57 10.12 1.44
N TYR A 276 -8.67 10.86 1.56
CA TYR A 276 -9.43 11.37 0.42
C TYR A 276 -9.89 12.81 0.61
N CYS A 277 -10.50 13.42 -0.43
CA CYS A 277 -10.90 14.83 -0.49
C CYS A 277 -9.70 15.82 -0.56
N GLN A 278 -9.95 17.13 -0.66
CA GLN A 278 -8.85 18.12 -0.66
C GLN A 278 -8.27 18.27 0.76
N PRO A 279 -6.96 18.49 0.94
CA PRO A 279 -6.38 18.71 2.25
C PRO A 279 -6.87 20.03 2.87
N GLY A 280 -7.67 19.92 3.93
CA GLY A 280 -8.09 21.07 4.74
C GLY A 280 -6.96 21.53 5.67
N LYS A 281 -7.03 22.80 6.11
CA LYS A 281 -6.04 23.39 7.02
C LYS A 281 -5.86 22.60 8.32
N GLU A 282 -6.97 22.21 8.96
CA GLU A 282 -6.96 21.46 10.22
C GLU A 282 -6.30 20.08 10.06
N PHE A 283 -6.50 19.44 8.91
CA PHE A 283 -5.86 18.16 8.60
C PHE A 283 -4.35 18.32 8.53
N ILE A 284 -3.85 19.30 7.75
CA ILE A 284 -2.41 19.58 7.62
C ILE A 284 -1.78 19.93 8.98
N GLU A 285 -2.38 20.87 9.72
CA GLU A 285 -1.87 21.27 11.04
C GLU A 285 -1.82 20.11 12.04
N TYR A 286 -2.70 19.12 11.90
CA TYR A 286 -2.70 17.93 12.74
C TYR A 286 -1.55 16.98 12.37
N ILE A 287 -1.43 16.60 11.10
CA ILE A 287 -0.38 15.66 10.66
C ILE A 287 1.03 16.27 10.75
N GLU A 288 1.17 17.60 10.82
CA GLU A 288 2.46 18.26 11.14
C GLU A 288 2.89 18.06 12.60
N LYS A 289 1.94 17.84 13.51
CA LYS A 289 2.20 17.68 14.96
C LYS A 289 2.29 16.22 15.40
N HIS A 290 1.90 15.28 14.55
CA HIS A 290 1.76 13.88 14.90
C HIS A 290 2.45 12.97 13.88
N ASP A 291 3.40 12.16 14.34
CA ASP A 291 4.11 11.18 13.52
C ASP A 291 3.30 9.87 13.40
N LEU A 292 2.29 9.87 12.53
CA LEU A 292 1.30 8.77 12.46
C LEU A 292 1.53 7.78 11.34
N PHE A 293 2.15 8.21 10.25
CA PHE A 293 2.36 7.41 9.04
C PHE A 293 3.67 7.82 8.36
N ASP A 294 4.09 7.05 7.37
CA ASP A 294 5.29 7.29 6.57
C ASP A 294 4.96 7.69 5.14
N ILE A 295 3.92 7.07 4.57
CA ILE A 295 3.50 7.26 3.19
C ILE A 295 2.10 7.86 3.16
N MET A 296 1.98 9.01 2.52
CA MET A 296 0.73 9.64 2.13
C MET A 296 0.36 9.18 0.72
N MET A 297 -0.83 8.60 0.55
CA MET A 297 -1.28 8.08 -0.76
C MET A 297 -2.73 8.51 -1.06
N PRO A 298 -2.98 9.81 -1.36
CA PRO A 298 -4.34 10.33 -1.53
C PRO A 298 -5.10 9.64 -2.65
N GLN A 299 -6.40 9.40 -2.40
CA GLN A 299 -7.38 8.99 -3.42
C GLN A 299 -7.66 10.16 -4.37
N ASP A 300 -7.54 9.93 -5.67
CA ASP A 300 -7.62 10.97 -6.69
C ASP A 300 -9.04 11.48 -6.96
N PHE A 301 -10.08 10.69 -6.65
CA PHE A 301 -11.50 11.02 -6.83
C PHE A 301 -11.93 11.34 -8.26
N VAL A 302 -11.06 11.11 -9.24
CA VAL A 302 -11.36 11.34 -10.65
C VAL A 302 -12.22 10.18 -11.18
N GLY A 303 -11.91 8.93 -10.80
CA GLY A 303 -12.74 7.76 -11.13
C GLY A 303 -14.17 7.84 -10.56
N GLN A 304 -14.33 8.55 -9.45
CA GLN A 304 -15.63 8.84 -8.83
C GLN A 304 -16.38 10.02 -9.47
N ASN A 305 -15.76 10.72 -10.43
CA ASN A 305 -16.29 11.95 -11.03
C ASN A 305 -16.57 13.05 -9.98
N ARG A 306 -15.69 13.13 -8.96
CA ARG A 306 -15.76 14.15 -7.91
C ARG A 306 -14.67 15.21 -8.06
N PHE A 307 -13.51 14.82 -8.60
CA PHE A 307 -12.40 15.70 -8.94
C PHE A 307 -12.21 15.75 -10.46
N THR A 308 -11.85 16.93 -10.95
CA THR A 308 -11.21 17.10 -12.25
C THR A 308 -9.73 16.71 -12.16
N LEU A 309 -9.04 16.57 -13.30
CA LEU A 309 -7.58 16.42 -13.31
C LEU A 309 -6.87 17.60 -12.62
N ALA A 310 -7.43 18.82 -12.73
CA ALA A 310 -6.87 20.00 -12.07
C ALA A 310 -6.98 19.92 -10.54
N ASP A 311 -8.11 19.41 -10.02
CA ASP A 311 -8.29 19.20 -8.57
C ASP A 311 -7.31 18.15 -8.04
N SER A 312 -7.14 17.03 -8.76
CA SER A 312 -6.18 15.97 -8.40
C SER A 312 -4.73 16.49 -8.43
N ARG A 313 -4.37 17.29 -9.43
CA ARG A 313 -3.07 17.98 -9.49
C ARG A 313 -2.85 18.86 -8.27
N GLN A 314 -3.82 19.70 -7.93
CA GLN A 314 -3.72 20.62 -6.80
C GLN A 314 -3.56 19.87 -5.47
N GLN A 315 -4.30 18.78 -5.28
CA GLN A 315 -4.20 17.90 -4.11
C GLN A 315 -2.77 17.38 -3.94
N ASN A 316 -2.16 16.84 -5.01
CA ASN A 316 -0.81 16.28 -4.97
C ASN A 316 0.28 17.34 -4.77
N ILE A 317 0.14 18.54 -5.35
CA ILE A 317 1.07 19.66 -5.10
C ILE A 317 1.06 20.04 -3.62
N THR A 318 -0.12 20.17 -3.01
CA THR A 318 -0.22 20.56 -1.60
C THR A 318 0.36 19.49 -0.68
N LEU A 319 0.10 18.20 -0.96
CA LEU A 319 0.63 17.11 -0.16
C LEU A 319 2.14 16.89 -0.37
N LEU A 320 2.68 17.19 -1.55
CA LEU A 320 4.12 17.12 -1.82
C LEU A 320 4.89 18.11 -0.95
N ASP A 321 4.41 19.36 -0.87
CA ASP A 321 5.01 20.39 -0.02
C ASP A 321 5.05 19.96 1.46
N TYR A 322 3.95 19.40 1.97
CA TYR A 322 3.93 18.81 3.32
C TYR A 322 4.94 17.67 3.46
N CYS A 323 4.94 16.70 2.53
CA CYS A 323 5.79 15.51 2.62
C CYS A 323 7.28 15.86 2.61
N GLN A 324 7.68 16.80 1.76
CA GLN A 324 9.06 17.30 1.70
C GLN A 324 9.50 17.99 3.01
N LYS A 325 8.62 18.76 3.65
CA LYS A 325 8.90 19.43 4.94
C LYS A 325 8.98 18.47 6.12
N SER A 326 8.32 17.32 6.03
CA SER A 326 8.15 16.36 7.13
C SER A 326 8.92 15.05 6.94
N ASN A 327 9.76 14.95 5.91
CA ASN A 327 10.47 13.73 5.51
C ASN A 327 9.51 12.53 5.40
N LYS A 328 8.37 12.76 4.73
CA LYS A 328 7.37 11.74 4.39
C LYS A 328 7.41 11.46 2.90
N HIS A 329 6.82 10.33 2.53
CA HIS A 329 6.74 9.89 1.14
C HIS A 329 5.37 10.18 0.56
N LEU A 330 5.32 10.64 -0.70
CA LEU A 330 4.08 10.89 -1.43
C LEU A 330 3.91 9.92 -2.59
N TRP A 331 2.88 9.08 -2.51
CA TRP A 331 2.43 8.17 -3.57
C TRP A 331 1.06 8.63 -4.07
N ALA A 332 0.56 8.12 -5.19
CA ALA A 332 -0.79 8.40 -5.68
C ALA A 332 -1.66 7.15 -5.63
N ASN A 333 -2.96 7.32 -5.35
CA ASN A 333 -3.98 6.30 -5.58
C ASN A 333 -4.91 6.75 -6.71
N CYS A 334 -4.62 6.31 -7.94
CA CYS A 334 -5.45 6.57 -9.12
C CYS A 334 -6.58 5.53 -9.19
N GLU A 335 -7.83 5.96 -9.07
CA GLU A 335 -8.96 5.05 -9.03
C GLU A 335 -9.31 4.49 -10.41
N ALA A 336 -9.06 3.20 -10.63
CA ALA A 336 -9.22 2.50 -11.89
C ALA A 336 -10.67 2.02 -12.14
N PHE A 337 -11.65 2.70 -11.57
CA PHE A 337 -13.06 2.31 -11.62
C PHE A 337 -13.98 3.48 -11.90
N ASN A 338 -15.24 3.16 -12.20
CA ASN A 338 -16.35 4.09 -12.19
C ASN A 338 -17.54 3.56 -11.41
N PHE A 339 -18.36 4.50 -10.97
CA PHE A 339 -19.72 4.23 -10.53
C PHE A 339 -20.69 4.23 -11.73
N THR A 340 -21.54 3.22 -11.86
CA THR A 340 -22.53 3.14 -12.97
C THR A 340 -23.57 4.24 -12.90
N GLY A 341 -24.00 4.62 -11.69
CA GLY A 341 -24.84 5.77 -11.40
C GLY A 341 -24.09 6.87 -10.62
N ALA A 342 -24.82 7.84 -10.06
CA ALA A 342 -24.24 8.74 -9.06
C ALA A 342 -23.64 7.93 -7.90
N ASN A 343 -22.54 8.40 -7.30
CA ASN A 343 -22.00 7.78 -6.09
C ASN A 343 -22.99 7.97 -4.95
N VAL A 344 -23.89 7.01 -4.77
CA VAL A 344 -24.97 7.05 -3.79
C VAL A 344 -24.68 6.15 -2.61
N ASN A 345 -23.53 6.36 -1.96
CA ASN A 345 -23.41 6.03 -0.53
C ASN A 345 -24.31 6.94 0.35
N LEU A 346 -25.23 7.71 -0.24
CA LEU A 346 -26.20 8.59 0.42
C LEU A 346 -27.66 8.47 -0.07
N ALA A 347 -28.00 7.60 -1.04
CA ALA A 347 -29.40 7.50 -1.47
C ALA A 347 -30.15 6.49 -0.60
N GLY A 348 -30.91 7.00 0.37
CA GLY A 348 -32.01 6.29 1.03
C GLY A 348 -33.17 5.91 0.09
N ASN A 349 -32.90 5.76 -1.21
CA ASN A 349 -33.89 5.68 -2.30
C ASN A 349 -33.76 4.38 -3.11
N GLY A 350 -32.84 3.47 -2.76
CA GLY A 350 -32.77 2.12 -3.34
C GLY A 350 -32.07 1.99 -4.70
N ALA A 351 -31.56 3.06 -5.29
CA ALA A 351 -30.71 2.97 -6.49
C ALA A 351 -29.31 2.45 -6.13
N ILE A 352 -28.88 1.34 -6.75
CA ILE A 352 -27.55 0.76 -6.53
C ILE A 352 -26.61 1.32 -7.59
N SER A 353 -25.56 2.02 -7.17
CA SER A 353 -24.45 2.38 -8.06
C SER A 353 -23.36 1.32 -7.97
N LEU A 354 -23.08 0.67 -9.10
CA LEU A 354 -22.12 -0.43 -9.18
C LEU A 354 -20.73 0.12 -9.44
N LEU A 355 -19.72 -0.49 -8.81
CA LEU A 355 -18.33 -0.31 -9.16
C LEU A 355 -17.99 -1.20 -10.35
N VAL A 356 -17.50 -0.58 -11.41
CA VAL A 356 -17.14 -1.26 -12.65
C VAL A 356 -15.79 -0.73 -13.16
N PRO A 357 -15.07 -1.48 -14.02
CA PRO A 357 -13.86 -1.00 -14.68
C PRO A 357 -14.07 0.38 -15.33
N ARG A 358 -13.01 1.18 -15.42
CA ARG A 358 -13.01 2.56 -15.93
C ARG A 358 -13.53 2.64 -17.38
N TYR A 359 -14.55 3.45 -17.60
CA TYR A 359 -15.17 3.70 -18.92
C TYR A 359 -15.66 5.14 -19.13
N LYS A 360 -15.97 5.89 -18.06
CA LYS A 360 -16.42 7.30 -18.14
C LYS A 360 -15.24 8.25 -18.38
N ASN A 361 -15.53 9.52 -18.69
CA ASN A 361 -14.53 10.59 -18.82
C ASN A 361 -13.36 10.21 -19.75
N GLY A 362 -13.62 9.48 -20.83
CA GLY A 362 -12.56 9.03 -21.75
C GLY A 362 -12.03 7.61 -21.53
N GLY A 363 -12.51 6.86 -20.53
CA GLY A 363 -12.17 5.45 -20.36
C GLY A 363 -10.69 5.25 -19.99
N MET A 364 -9.97 4.41 -20.74
CA MET A 364 -8.54 4.19 -20.51
C MET A 364 -7.70 5.40 -20.96
N ASP A 365 -7.98 5.97 -22.13
CA ASP A 365 -7.07 6.88 -22.84
C ASP A 365 -7.72 8.13 -23.50
N GLY A 366 -8.90 8.53 -23.03
CA GLY A 366 -9.55 9.75 -23.52
C GLY A 366 -9.16 11.01 -22.73
N GLU A 367 -9.85 12.13 -22.95
CA GLU A 367 -9.45 13.44 -22.40
C GLU A 367 -9.22 13.48 -20.87
N GLU A 368 -9.98 12.71 -20.10
CA GLU A 368 -9.83 12.55 -18.64
C GLU A 368 -9.78 11.05 -18.24
N GLY A 369 -9.20 10.24 -19.13
CA GLY A 369 -9.09 8.80 -18.99
C GLY A 369 -8.15 8.40 -17.85
N PHE A 370 -8.07 7.09 -17.60
CA PHE A 370 -7.19 6.53 -16.57
C PHE A 370 -5.71 6.90 -16.79
N ILE A 371 -5.26 6.91 -18.05
CA ILE A 371 -3.89 7.33 -18.38
C ILE A 371 -3.66 8.79 -18.02
N GLN A 372 -4.61 9.67 -18.33
CA GLN A 372 -4.51 11.10 -18.05
C GLN A 372 -4.53 11.39 -16.54
N GLN A 373 -5.19 10.55 -15.74
CA GLN A 373 -5.07 10.58 -14.27
C GLN A 373 -3.62 10.29 -13.84
N MET A 374 -3.01 9.22 -14.35
CA MET A 374 -1.63 8.86 -14.03
C MET A 374 -0.63 9.92 -14.50
N GLU A 375 -0.78 10.42 -15.73
CA GLU A 375 0.04 11.51 -16.30
C GLU A 375 -0.04 12.78 -15.45
N THR A 376 -1.23 13.09 -14.91
CA THR A 376 -1.47 14.27 -14.09
C THR A 376 -0.69 14.24 -12.77
N VAL A 377 -0.58 13.07 -12.13
CA VAL A 377 0.04 12.94 -10.80
C VAL A 377 1.52 12.54 -10.84
N ARG A 378 1.98 11.86 -11.90
CA ARG A 378 3.36 11.36 -12.04
C ARG A 378 4.44 12.40 -11.73
N PRO A 379 4.32 13.69 -12.10
CA PRO A 379 5.33 14.70 -11.76
C PRO A 379 5.50 14.98 -10.26
N TYR A 380 4.58 14.53 -9.39
CA TYR A 380 4.57 14.88 -7.98
C TYR A 380 4.82 13.70 -7.04
N VAL A 381 4.72 12.47 -7.54
CA VAL A 381 4.69 11.26 -6.70
C VAL A 381 5.82 10.30 -7.04
N GLU A 382 6.22 9.52 -6.04
CA GLU A 382 7.26 8.50 -6.15
C GLU A 382 6.70 7.20 -6.77
N LYS A 383 5.45 6.86 -6.43
CA LYS A 383 4.74 5.66 -6.90
C LYS A 383 3.30 5.97 -7.27
N ILE A 384 2.81 5.37 -8.34
CA ILE A 384 1.38 5.37 -8.69
C ILE A 384 0.79 4.00 -8.39
N MET A 385 -0.08 3.98 -7.40
CA MET A 385 -0.90 2.84 -7.04
C MET A 385 -2.31 3.02 -7.61
N ASN A 386 -3.08 1.94 -7.68
CA ASN A 386 -4.49 2.04 -8.04
C ASN A 386 -5.41 1.37 -7.01
N PHE A 387 -6.60 1.95 -6.85
CA PHE A 387 -7.77 1.25 -6.36
C PHE A 387 -8.63 0.88 -7.58
N MET A 388 -8.71 -0.37 -7.99
CA MET A 388 -8.05 -1.56 -7.44
C MET A 388 -7.92 -2.67 -8.50
N PHE A 389 -7.12 -3.71 -8.23
CA PHE A 389 -7.00 -4.83 -9.15
C PHE A 389 -8.21 -5.77 -9.11
N SER A 390 -8.54 -6.33 -7.93
CA SER A 390 -9.60 -7.33 -7.82
C SER A 390 -10.94 -6.77 -8.31
N GLY A 391 -11.48 -7.35 -9.39
CA GLY A 391 -12.72 -6.92 -10.02
C GLY A 391 -12.57 -5.92 -11.17
N PHE A 392 -11.40 -5.31 -11.39
CA PHE A 392 -11.18 -4.34 -12.49
C PHE A 392 -10.06 -4.70 -13.47
N PHE A 393 -9.12 -5.56 -13.07
CA PHE A 393 -8.09 -6.10 -13.95
C PHE A 393 -8.07 -7.61 -13.80
N THR A 394 -8.26 -8.36 -14.88
CA THR A 394 -8.14 -9.82 -14.83
C THR A 394 -7.56 -10.33 -16.14
N THR A 395 -6.54 -11.17 -16.06
CA THR A 395 -5.97 -11.79 -17.25
C THR A 395 -7.01 -12.68 -17.95
N PRO A 396 -7.02 -12.76 -19.30
CA PRO A 396 -7.93 -13.62 -20.05
C PRO A 396 -7.90 -15.10 -19.64
N ASP A 397 -6.75 -15.59 -19.17
CA ASP A 397 -6.53 -17.01 -18.87
C ASP A 397 -6.85 -17.39 -17.41
N ALA A 398 -7.25 -16.43 -16.58
CA ALA A 398 -7.53 -16.68 -15.16
C ALA A 398 -8.68 -17.69 -15.00
N ARG A 399 -8.52 -18.65 -14.08
CA ARG A 399 -9.55 -19.64 -13.75
C ARG A 399 -10.83 -18.97 -13.27
N VAL A 400 -10.68 -18.00 -12.36
CA VAL A 400 -11.76 -17.15 -11.84
C VAL A 400 -11.59 -15.77 -12.42
N LYS A 401 -12.68 -15.14 -12.88
CA LYS A 401 -12.63 -13.83 -13.56
C LYS A 401 -13.44 -12.76 -12.82
N PRO A 402 -12.97 -12.25 -11.67
CA PRO A 402 -13.64 -11.15 -10.98
C PRO A 402 -13.89 -9.96 -11.90
N GLY A 403 -15.14 -9.52 -12.04
CA GLY A 403 -15.53 -8.40 -12.92
C GLY A 403 -15.66 -8.79 -14.39
N GLY A 404 -15.46 -10.07 -14.73
CA GLY A 404 -15.80 -10.65 -16.03
C GLY A 404 -15.10 -10.01 -17.22
N THR A 405 -15.81 -9.95 -18.35
CA THR A 405 -15.28 -9.45 -19.63
C THR A 405 -14.84 -7.99 -19.57
N ALA A 406 -15.46 -7.17 -18.72
CA ALA A 406 -15.08 -5.77 -18.56
C ALA A 406 -13.70 -5.63 -17.88
N ALA A 407 -13.44 -6.43 -16.84
CA ALA A 407 -12.13 -6.45 -16.18
C ALA A 407 -11.03 -7.00 -17.10
N VAL A 408 -11.36 -8.00 -17.92
CA VAL A 408 -10.45 -8.53 -18.95
C VAL A 408 -10.15 -7.48 -20.02
N LYS A 409 -11.15 -6.72 -20.45
CA LYS A 409 -10.94 -5.63 -21.41
C LYS A 409 -9.99 -4.57 -20.83
N GLN A 410 -10.25 -4.09 -19.61
CA GLN A 410 -9.40 -3.09 -18.97
C GLN A 410 -7.96 -3.57 -18.77
N TYR A 411 -7.78 -4.85 -18.41
CA TYR A 411 -6.45 -5.48 -18.40
C TYR A 411 -5.76 -5.39 -19.77
N ASN A 412 -6.42 -5.82 -20.85
CA ASN A 412 -5.84 -5.80 -22.18
C ASN A 412 -5.52 -4.37 -22.66
N ASP A 413 -6.44 -3.42 -22.45
CA ASP A 413 -6.24 -2.01 -22.80
C ASP A 413 -5.01 -1.44 -22.06
N TYR A 414 -4.84 -1.77 -20.77
CA TYR A 414 -3.68 -1.34 -20.00
C TYR A 414 -2.37 -1.98 -20.47
N MET A 415 -2.39 -3.28 -20.79
CA MET A 415 -1.20 -3.96 -21.32
C MET A 415 -0.77 -3.41 -22.68
N GLU A 416 -1.71 -3.05 -23.54
CA GLU A 416 -1.42 -2.38 -24.81
C GLU A 416 -0.73 -1.03 -24.58
N TYR A 417 -1.28 -0.21 -23.68
CA TYR A 417 -0.66 1.06 -23.26
C TYR A 417 0.74 0.85 -22.67
N GLN A 418 0.89 -0.08 -21.73
CA GLN A 418 2.15 -0.37 -21.07
C GLN A 418 3.22 -0.77 -22.08
N ASN A 419 2.89 -1.67 -23.02
CA ASN A 419 3.81 -2.09 -24.06
C ASN A 419 4.21 -0.91 -24.96
N ALA A 420 3.27 -0.05 -25.34
CA ALA A 420 3.57 1.14 -26.15
C ALA A 420 4.56 2.09 -25.44
N VAL A 421 4.36 2.35 -24.14
CA VAL A 421 5.27 3.17 -23.32
C VAL A 421 6.67 2.54 -23.24
N LEU A 422 6.74 1.23 -22.97
CA LEU A 422 8.02 0.51 -22.85
C LEU A 422 8.78 0.41 -24.17
N GLU A 423 8.08 0.40 -25.30
CA GLU A 423 8.66 0.43 -26.65
C GLU A 423 9.01 1.85 -27.12
N GLY A 424 8.77 2.88 -26.30
CA GLY A 424 9.01 4.29 -26.66
C GLY A 424 8.09 4.80 -27.77
N LYS A 425 6.94 4.14 -27.99
CA LYS A 425 5.90 4.58 -28.92
C LYS A 425 4.96 5.62 -28.30
N ARG A 426 5.08 5.83 -27.00
CA ARG A 426 4.32 6.80 -26.23
C ARG A 426 5.16 7.42 -25.13
#